data_AF-A0A1D3RPK1-F1
#
_entry.id   AF-A0A1D3RPK1-F1
#
_cell.length_a   1.000
_cell.length_b   1.000
_cell.length_c   1.000
_cell.angle_alpha   90.00
_cell.angle_beta   90.00
_cell.angle_gamma   90.00
#
_symmetry.space_group_name_H-M   'P 1'
#
loop_
_entity.id
_entity.type
_entity.pdbx_description
1 polymer ?
#
loop_
_entity_poly.entity_id
_entity_poly.type
_entity_poly.pdbx_seq_one_letter_code
_entity_poly.pdbx_strand_id
1 'polypeptide(L)'
;MKERGLNVDHATINRWVIRYAPIIAEKAHSQKQKTKRSWRLDETYITVRGKWTYLYRAVDSQGDTLDFMLSEIRDEDAASAFLKQVINNNAFPDKVVIDKSGAN
;
A
#
# COMPACT_ATOMS: atom_id res chain seq x y z
N MET A 1 -8.90 14.41 18.90
CA MET A 1 -8.99 14.16 20.35
C MET A 1 -8.91 15.45 21.15
N LYS A 2 -7.86 16.26 20.94
CA LYS A 2 -7.75 17.61 21.55
C LYS A 2 -8.89 18.56 21.16
N GLU A 3 -9.32 18.54 19.89
CA GLU A 3 -10.53 19.24 19.41
C GLU A 3 -11.83 18.78 20.08
N ARG A 4 -11.85 17.56 20.64
CA ARG A 4 -12.97 17.02 21.41
C ARG A 4 -12.74 17.13 22.94
N GLY A 5 -11.74 17.89 23.38
CA GLY A 5 -11.40 18.08 24.80
C GLY A 5 -10.73 16.88 25.48
N LEU A 6 -10.38 15.82 24.74
CA LEU A 6 -9.77 14.61 25.28
C LEU A 6 -8.24 14.69 25.21
N ASN A 7 -7.58 14.61 26.36
CA ASN A 7 -6.13 14.47 26.44
C ASN A 7 -5.74 13.00 26.27
N VAL A 8 -5.10 12.69 25.14
CA VAL A 8 -4.67 11.33 24.79
C VAL A 8 -3.20 11.38 24.40
N ASP A 9 -2.40 10.59 25.09
CA ASP A 9 -0.97 10.45 24.80
C ASP A 9 -0.74 9.78 23.44
N HIS A 10 0.32 10.18 22.73
CA HIS A 10 0.68 9.63 21.42
C HIS A 10 0.87 8.11 21.46
N ALA A 11 1.45 7.54 22.53
CA ALA A 11 1.62 6.10 22.64
C ALA A 11 0.27 5.37 22.76
N THR A 12 -0.77 6.02 23.29
CA THR A 12 -2.13 5.46 23.32
C THR A 12 -2.70 5.34 21.92
N ILE A 13 -2.53 6.37 21.08
CA ILE A 13 -2.95 6.32 19.67
C ILE A 13 -2.18 5.21 18.93
N ASN A 14 -0.86 5.11 19.13
CA ASN A 14 -0.05 4.07 18.52
C ASN A 14 -0.51 2.65 18.90
N ARG A 15 -0.79 2.41 20.19
CA ARG A 15 -1.35 1.12 20.65
C ARG A 15 -2.69 0.79 20.00
N TRP A 16 -3.56 1.80 19.79
CA TRP A 16 -4.81 1.59 19.07
C TRP A 16 -4.57 1.25 17.60
N VAL A 17 -3.65 1.93 16.92
CA VAL A 17 -3.29 1.60 15.53
C VAL A 17 -2.80 0.16 15.44
N ILE A 18 -1.86 -0.26 16.30
CA ILE A 18 -1.35 -1.64 16.32
C ILE A 18 -2.49 -2.65 16.53
N ARG A 19 -3.42 -2.35 17.45
CA ARG A 19 -4.52 -3.26 17.79
C ARG A 19 -5.61 -3.34 16.73
N TYR A 20 -6.02 -2.20 16.17
CA TYR A 20 -7.24 -2.10 15.36
C TYR A 20 -6.98 -2.00 13.86
N ALA A 21 -5.80 -1.53 13.43
CA ALA A 21 -5.51 -1.42 12.00
C ALA A 21 -5.65 -2.76 11.24
N PRO A 22 -5.19 -3.93 11.77
CA PRO A 22 -5.38 -5.20 11.08
C PRO A 22 -6.85 -5.56 10.87
N ILE A 23 -7.68 -5.36 11.91
CA ILE A 23 -9.13 -5.65 11.88
C ILE A 23 -9.83 -4.73 10.88
N ILE A 24 -9.46 -3.45 10.87
CA ILE A 24 -10.01 -2.47 9.94
C ILE A 24 -9.58 -2.81 8.51
N ALA A 25 -8.32 -3.18 8.29
CA ALA A 25 -7.80 -3.55 6.99
C ALA A 25 -8.50 -4.79 6.43
N GLU A 26 -8.65 -5.85 7.22
CA GLU A 26 -9.37 -7.07 6.83
C GLU A 26 -10.81 -6.76 6.42
N LYS A 27 -11.53 -5.97 7.24
CA LYS A 27 -12.90 -5.58 6.93
C LYS A 27 -12.96 -4.71 5.66
N ALA A 28 -12.06 -3.75 5.50
CA ALA A 28 -11.99 -2.91 4.31
C ALA A 28 -11.69 -3.74 3.05
N HIS A 29 -10.79 -4.72 3.13
CA HIS A 29 -10.50 -5.65 2.04
C HIS A 29 -11.73 -6.48 1.66
N SER A 30 -12.47 -7.03 2.63
CA SER A 30 -13.69 -7.80 2.35
C SER A 30 -14.81 -6.99 1.69
N GLN A 31 -14.85 -5.68 1.94
CA GLN A 31 -15.86 -4.76 1.41
C GLN A 31 -15.39 -4.04 0.14
N LYS A 32 -14.14 -4.28 -0.27
CA LYS A 32 -13.55 -3.63 -1.44
C LYS A 32 -14.36 -4.01 -2.67
N GLN A 33 -14.81 -3.02 -3.42
CA GLN A 33 -15.46 -3.25 -4.71
C GLN A 33 -14.48 -3.89 -5.68
N LYS A 34 -14.99 -4.65 -6.66
CA LYS A 34 -14.16 -5.16 -7.76
C LYS A 34 -13.55 -3.98 -8.51
N THR A 35 -12.25 -3.79 -8.32
CA THR A 35 -11.48 -2.74 -8.99
C THR A 35 -11.41 -3.00 -10.49
N LYS A 36 -11.29 -1.95 -11.30
CA LYS A 36 -11.16 -2.10 -12.76
C LYS A 36 -9.88 -2.89 -13.07
N ARG A 37 -9.92 -3.65 -14.16
CA ARG A 37 -8.83 -4.56 -14.54
C ARG A 37 -7.63 -3.89 -15.24
N SER A 38 -7.64 -2.56 -15.37
CA SER A 38 -6.47 -1.79 -15.82
C SER A 38 -5.78 -1.16 -14.64
N TRP A 39 -4.52 -1.51 -14.41
CA TRP A 39 -3.74 -1.11 -13.25
C TRP A 39 -2.56 -0.22 -13.65
N ARG A 40 -2.16 0.66 -12.74
CA ARG A 40 -0.93 1.44 -12.79
C ARG A 40 -0.07 1.08 -11.58
N LEU A 41 1.16 0.65 -11.84
CA LEU A 41 2.16 0.35 -10.82
C LEU A 41 3.22 1.45 -10.86
N ASP A 42 3.58 1.92 -9.68
CA ASP A 42 4.50 3.02 -9.45
C ASP A 42 5.46 2.66 -8.33
N GLU A 43 6.66 3.23 -8.39
CA GLU A 43 7.72 3.06 -7.41
C GLU A 43 8.23 4.44 -7.00
N THR A 44 8.22 4.70 -5.70
CA THR A 44 8.82 5.91 -5.12
C THR A 44 9.65 5.55 -3.90
N TYR A 45 10.30 6.53 -3.28
CA TYR A 45 11.13 6.31 -2.09
C TYR A 45 10.66 7.24 -0.96
N ILE A 46 10.54 6.68 0.24
CA ILE A 46 10.10 7.38 1.46
C ILE A 46 11.07 7.12 2.60
N THR A 47 11.08 8.01 3.60
CA THR A 47 11.91 7.82 4.80
C THR A 47 11.12 7.08 5.89
N VAL A 48 11.52 5.86 6.22
CA VAL A 48 10.98 5.07 7.33
C VAL A 48 12.01 5.00 8.44
N ARG A 49 11.67 5.54 9.63
CA ARG A 49 12.58 5.58 10.79
C ARG A 49 13.97 6.17 10.47
N GLY A 50 14.02 7.17 9.60
CA GLY A 50 15.27 7.83 9.18
C GLY A 50 16.05 7.12 8.07
N LYS A 51 15.55 6.01 7.52
CA LYS A 51 16.17 5.30 6.39
C LYS A 51 15.32 5.44 5.13
N TRP A 52 15.96 5.61 3.98
CA TRP A 52 15.27 5.56 2.69
C TRP A 52 14.78 4.13 2.41
N THR A 53 13.55 4.01 1.94
CA THR A 53 12.87 2.74 1.66
C THR A 53 12.03 2.92 0.41
N TYR A 54 12.03 1.93 -0.48
CA TYR A 54 11.23 1.94 -1.70
C TYR A 54 9.78 1.58 -1.37
N LEU A 55 8.86 2.41 -1.84
CA LEU A 55 7.42 2.21 -1.77
C LEU A 55 6.93 1.84 -3.16
N TYR A 56 6.53 0.59 -3.30
CA TYR A 56 5.78 0.09 -4.43
C TYR A 56 4.29 0.33 -4.19
N ARG A 57 3.58 0.87 -5.18
CA ARG A 57 2.14 1.15 -5.10
C ARG A 57 1.45 0.74 -6.39
N ALA A 58 0.26 0.17 -6.23
CA ALA A 58 -0.63 -0.18 -7.33
C ALA A 58 -1.94 0.57 -7.14
N VAL A 59 -2.40 1.22 -8.21
CA VAL A 59 -3.71 1.88 -8.28
C VAL A 59 -4.45 1.43 -9.53
N ASP A 60 -5.78 1.45 -9.48
CA ASP A 60 -6.58 1.14 -10.65
C ASP A 60 -6.74 2.38 -11.57
N SER A 61 -7.46 2.21 -12.67
CA SER A 61 -7.69 3.28 -13.65
C SER A 61 -8.39 4.54 -13.08
N GLN A 62 -9.17 4.40 -12.01
CA GLN A 62 -9.89 5.48 -11.33
C GLN A 62 -9.08 6.12 -10.20
N GLY A 63 -7.90 5.55 -9.89
CA GLY A 63 -7.04 6.02 -8.81
C GLY A 63 -7.30 5.32 -7.47
N ASP A 64 -8.13 4.28 -7.44
CA ASP A 64 -8.36 3.50 -6.23
C ASP A 64 -7.13 2.63 -5.92
N THR A 65 -6.68 2.67 -4.66
CA THR A 65 -5.52 1.89 -4.22
C THR A 65 -5.80 0.39 -4.27
N LEU A 66 -4.97 -0.33 -5.02
CA LEU A 66 -4.99 -1.78 -5.09
C LEU A 66 -4.22 -2.37 -3.92
N ASP A 67 -2.94 -2.01 -3.83
CA ASP A 67 -2.02 -2.49 -2.79
C ASP A 67 -0.76 -1.61 -2.72
N PHE A 68 0.04 -1.81 -1.69
CA PHE A 68 1.36 -1.21 -1.53
C PHE A 68 2.32 -2.16 -0.80
N MET A 69 3.62 -1.99 -1.04
CA MET A 69 4.67 -2.76 -0.38
C MET A 69 5.89 -1.89 -0.17
N LEU A 70 6.53 -2.07 0.98
CA LEU A 70 7.82 -1.44 1.28
C LEU A 70 8.94 -2.46 1.08
N SER A 71 10.02 -2.02 0.43
CA SER A 71 11.25 -2.79 0.30
C SER A 71 12.46 -1.91 0.62
N GLU A 72 13.43 -2.46 1.35
CA GLU A 72 14.71 -1.77 1.58
C GLU A 72 15.58 -1.75 0.32
N ILE A 73 15.35 -2.67 -0.62
CA ILE A 73 16.14 -2.86 -1.85
C ILE A 73 15.23 -2.67 -3.06
N ARG A 74 15.77 -2.03 -4.09
CA ARG A 74 15.14 -1.90 -5.41
C ARG A 74 15.77 -2.92 -6.35
N ASP A 75 15.04 -4.00 -6.59
CA ASP A 75 15.42 -5.07 -7.50
C ASP A 75 14.19 -5.72 -8.16
N GLU A 76 14.46 -6.60 -9.12
CA GLU A 76 13.42 -7.33 -9.85
C GLU A 76 12.64 -8.28 -8.93
N ASP A 77 13.28 -8.83 -7.89
CA ASP A 77 12.65 -9.72 -6.93
C ASP A 77 11.59 -9.00 -6.10
N ALA A 78 11.88 -7.80 -5.61
CA ALA A 78 10.92 -6.93 -4.92
C ALA A 78 9.78 -6.52 -5.84
N ALA A 79 10.07 -6.11 -7.08
CA ALA A 79 9.03 -5.76 -8.05
C ALA A 79 8.11 -6.97 -8.36
N SER A 80 8.70 -8.16 -8.52
CA SER A 80 7.98 -9.41 -8.76
C SER A 80 7.15 -9.85 -7.57
N ALA A 81 7.68 -9.73 -6.35
CA ALA A 81 6.97 -10.02 -5.12
C ALA A 81 5.76 -9.09 -4.96
N PHE A 82 5.93 -7.80 -5.25
CA PHE A 82 4.85 -6.83 -5.22
C PHE A 82 3.75 -7.17 -6.23
N LEU A 83 4.11 -7.47 -7.47
CA LEU A 83 3.13 -7.83 -8.50
C LEU A 83 2.32 -9.06 -8.10
N LYS A 84 2.98 -10.10 -7.55
CA LYS A 84 2.30 -11.30 -7.02
C LYS A 84 1.34 -10.96 -5.89
N GLN A 85 1.76 -10.13 -4.93
CA GLN A 85 0.91 -9.68 -3.83
C GLN A 85 -0.36 -8.98 -4.36
N VAL A 86 -0.22 -8.04 -5.29
CA VAL A 86 -1.35 -7.26 -5.83
C VAL A 86 -2.34 -8.18 -6.55
N ILE A 87 -1.85 -9.15 -7.33
CA ILE A 87 -2.69 -10.14 -8.02
C ILE A 87 -3.46 -11.02 -7.02
N ASN A 88 -2.77 -11.54 -6.00
CA ASN A 88 -3.36 -12.42 -5.00
C ASN A 88 -4.45 -11.73 -4.17
N ASN A 89 -4.26 -10.44 -3.86
CA ASN A 89 -5.17 -9.68 -3.01
C ASN A 89 -6.37 -9.07 -3.76
N ASN A 90 -6.35 -9.04 -5.09
CA ASN A 90 -7.38 -8.37 -5.89
C ASN A 90 -7.97 -9.33 -6.95
N ALA A 91 -7.33 -9.45 -8.11
CA ALA A 91 -7.68 -10.35 -9.21
C ALA A 91 -6.59 -10.30 -10.29
N PHE A 92 -6.70 -11.06 -11.37
CA PHE A 92 -5.80 -10.88 -12.51
C PHE A 92 -6.19 -9.62 -13.32
N PRO A 93 -5.24 -8.73 -13.66
CA PRO A 93 -5.51 -7.56 -14.50
C PRO A 93 -5.63 -7.92 -15.98
N ASP A 94 -6.42 -7.15 -16.72
CA ASP A 94 -6.44 -7.20 -18.19
C ASP A 94 -5.28 -6.37 -18.77
N LYS A 95 -4.84 -5.33 -18.05
CA LYS A 95 -3.74 -4.45 -18.47
C LYS A 95 -2.97 -3.93 -17.26
N VAL A 96 -1.65 -3.97 -17.35
CA VAL A 96 -0.74 -3.39 -16.37
C VAL A 96 0.10 -2.32 -17.07
N VAL A 97 0.12 -1.12 -16.49
CA VAL A 97 1.02 -0.03 -16.89
C VAL A 97 2.00 0.17 -15.76
N ILE A 98 3.30 0.10 -16.05
CA ILE A 98 4.36 0.36 -15.09
C ILE A 98 5.01 1.67 -15.52
N ASP A 99 5.11 2.64 -14.62
CA ASP A 99 5.84 3.86 -14.93
C ASP A 99 7.34 3.54 -15.10
N LYS A 100 7.98 4.21 -16.04
CA LYS A 100 9.36 3.89 -16.43
C LYS A 100 10.31 4.43 -15.37
N SER A 101 10.59 3.62 -14.35
CA SER A 101 11.67 3.87 -13.41
C SER A 101 13.00 3.45 -14.06
N GLY A 102 14.10 4.16 -13.79
CA GLY A 102 15.39 4.00 -14.49
C GLY A 102 16.16 2.68 -14.28
N ALA A 103 15.48 1.61 -13.91
CA ALA A 103 16.02 0.25 -13.79
C ALA A 103 15.56 -0.69 -14.92
N ASN A 104 14.79 -0.18 -15.89
CA ASN A 104 14.39 -0.89 -17.12
C ASN A 104 15.16 -0.39 -18.34
#